data_AF-A0AAW3BAF0-F1
#
_entry.id   AF-A0AAW3BAF0-F1
#
_cell.length_a   1.000
_cell.length_b   1.000
_cell.length_c   1.000
_cell.angle_alpha   90.00
_cell.angle_beta   90.00
_cell.angle_gamma   90.00
#
_symmetry.space_group_name_H-M   'P 1'
#
loop_
_entity.id
_entity.type
_entity.pdbx_description
1 polymer ?
#
loop_
_entity_poly.entity_id
_entity_poly.type
_entity_poly.pdbx_seq_one_letter_code
_entity_poly.pdbx_strand_id
1 'polypeptide(L)'
;MFGLGYKSRHADEATGKLEGSRNDDAAGSSSSRCRPQEQQTWERDSSTRAAKNTLGTPTMLGIQYTSEEASNIYNKVGTLNGYTFEVPPVNRFHSKTAEAKFTQLTGSLNPKFEATRFDNLRERLQVADKRDKDGHLQAIAMLYAEFLGNNFLKAKNLDYAELERCFYPHYAPKYDTLLKALGMRKPLWWRQGIFASLEDISRLPLDRCNVEKETSLTFEEWYSLFWNYYQPFNTLAYLCMVTAQSIVYTQELVDSVADYLAERHALITEEKAKRAPILFLGARTGKFGALLNATKKLPVPVIHTHESPNMNPYLLVIPQNKQAEFKPNPIVKMKNQAALEKYEPSIVLFSDMIMNSDPTSQIRQQGSVREYMYFGVPDSYCEGHGWNTWGYFKYRERGSDHVPAYIREGFGKVTLPHLSRWMVHKLDSDMQMGNAAVTSWIRKPLLPGPRTTWGWRVTRFKPFF
;
A
#
# COMPACT_ATOMS: atom_id res chain seq x y z
N MET A 1 45.62 -3.42 -14.13
CA MET A 1 47.05 -3.01 -14.32
C MET A 1 47.07 -2.14 -15.56
N PHE A 2 47.86 -1.07 -15.58
CA PHE A 2 47.75 0.08 -16.53
C PHE A 2 46.42 0.88 -16.39
N GLY A 3 46.38 2.21 -16.44
CA GLY A 3 47.45 3.20 -16.16
C GLY A 3 47.56 4.33 -17.19
N LEU A 4 47.62 5.58 -16.69
CA LEU A 4 47.83 6.84 -17.42
C LEU A 4 46.69 7.25 -18.39
N GLY A 5 46.34 8.53 -18.59
CA GLY A 5 46.72 9.76 -17.88
C GLY A 5 47.58 10.72 -18.72
N TYR A 6 46.96 11.76 -19.30
CA TYR A 6 47.66 12.91 -19.91
C TYR A 6 46.89 14.23 -19.69
N LYS A 7 47.56 15.37 -19.87
CA LYS A 7 47.09 16.70 -19.43
C LYS A 7 47.72 17.83 -20.27
N SER A 8 47.04 18.98 -20.35
CA SER A 8 47.62 20.35 -20.43
C SER A 8 47.79 21.05 -21.80
N ARG A 9 47.31 22.32 -21.86
CA ARG A 9 47.83 23.50 -22.64
C ARG A 9 47.65 23.54 -24.18
N HIS A 10 47.62 24.70 -24.85
CA HIS A 10 47.53 26.17 -24.53
C HIS A 10 46.51 26.81 -25.53
N ALA A 11 45.75 27.88 -25.25
CA ALA A 11 46.07 29.33 -25.33
C ALA A 11 46.43 29.84 -26.77
N ASP A 12 46.15 31.07 -27.23
CA ASP A 12 46.09 32.38 -26.54
C ASP A 12 45.19 33.46 -27.26
N GLU A 13 44.90 34.57 -26.52
CA GLU A 13 44.61 35.98 -26.93
C GLU A 13 43.52 36.31 -28.01
N ALA A 14 42.99 37.54 -28.21
CA ALA A 14 43.21 38.94 -27.75
C ALA A 14 41.86 39.74 -27.91
N THR A 15 41.58 41.02 -27.53
CA THR A 15 42.07 42.06 -26.57
C THR A 15 41.02 43.23 -26.52
N GLY A 16 41.11 44.19 -25.57
CA GLY A 16 40.26 45.41 -25.48
C GLY A 16 39.03 45.30 -24.53
N LYS A 17 38.84 45.98 -23.39
CA LYS A 17 39.44 47.20 -22.75
C LYS A 17 39.05 48.54 -23.45
N LEU A 18 38.58 49.61 -22.78
CA LEU A 18 38.49 50.04 -21.35
C LEU A 18 37.24 50.93 -21.05
N GLU A 19 36.90 51.05 -19.75
CA GLU A 19 36.42 52.22 -18.93
C GLU A 19 35.44 53.30 -19.50
N GLY A 20 34.61 53.99 -18.68
CA GLY A 20 34.41 53.89 -17.22
C GLY A 20 33.72 55.12 -16.58
N SER A 21 33.83 55.25 -15.25
CA SER A 21 33.36 56.36 -14.38
C SER A 21 31.89 56.40 -13.93
N ARG A 22 31.63 57.21 -12.88
CA ARG A 22 30.39 57.37 -12.10
C ARG A 22 29.79 58.79 -12.24
N ASN A 23 28.58 59.00 -11.71
CA ASN A 23 28.29 60.07 -10.74
C ASN A 23 26.97 59.79 -9.99
N ASP A 24 26.69 60.56 -8.94
CA ASP A 24 25.71 60.30 -7.89
C ASP A 24 24.39 61.14 -8.02
N ASP A 25 23.71 61.40 -6.89
CA ASP A 25 22.54 62.29 -6.67
C ASP A 25 21.14 61.82 -7.14
N ALA A 26 20.01 62.13 -6.48
CA ALA A 26 19.75 62.63 -5.11
C ALA A 26 18.27 62.36 -4.70
N ALA A 27 17.86 62.71 -3.47
CA ALA A 27 16.53 62.45 -2.91
C ALA A 27 15.46 63.54 -3.20
N GLY A 28 14.16 63.20 -3.18
CA GLY A 28 13.06 64.17 -3.43
C GLY A 28 11.63 63.67 -3.13
N SER A 29 11.15 63.89 -1.91
CA SER A 29 9.86 63.46 -1.33
C SER A 29 8.56 63.95 -2.01
N SER A 30 7.46 63.16 -1.90
CA SER A 30 6.16 63.54 -1.26
C SER A 30 4.80 63.28 -1.99
N SER A 31 3.76 63.08 -1.16
CA SER A 31 2.30 63.27 -1.39
C SER A 31 1.42 62.21 -2.13
N SER A 32 0.96 61.23 -1.34
CA SER A 32 -0.44 60.78 -1.22
C SER A 32 -1.44 60.83 -2.40
N ARG A 33 -1.99 59.66 -2.75
CA ARG A 33 -3.44 59.46 -2.98
C ARG A 33 -3.87 58.05 -2.56
N CYS A 34 -4.82 57.95 -1.63
CA CYS A 34 -5.43 56.68 -1.21
C CYS A 34 -6.77 56.45 -1.92
N ARG A 35 -6.97 55.25 -2.49
CA ARG A 35 -8.21 54.45 -2.41
C ARG A 35 -7.92 53.00 -2.87
N PRO A 36 -8.77 52.02 -2.51
CA PRO A 36 -8.29 50.67 -2.20
C PRO A 36 -8.08 49.77 -3.42
N GLN A 37 -7.19 48.79 -3.26
CA GLN A 37 -7.21 47.57 -4.07
C GLN A 37 -8.46 46.76 -3.73
N GLU A 38 -9.10 46.18 -4.75
CA GLU A 38 -10.23 45.27 -4.56
C GLU A 38 -9.77 43.98 -3.88
N GLN A 39 -10.53 43.55 -2.87
CA GLN A 39 -10.30 42.29 -2.19
C GLN A 39 -10.78 41.14 -3.08
N GLN A 40 -9.90 40.58 -3.93
CA GLN A 40 -10.08 39.20 -4.40
C GLN A 40 -9.76 38.24 -3.25
N THR A 41 -10.70 38.17 -2.32
CA THR A 41 -10.70 37.26 -1.18
C THR A 41 -10.54 35.82 -1.68
N TRP A 42 -9.37 35.23 -1.45
CA TRP A 42 -9.22 33.78 -1.59
C TRP A 42 -10.04 33.11 -0.49
N GLU A 43 -11.29 32.78 -0.80
CA GLU A 43 -12.15 31.92 0.01
C GLU A 43 -11.54 30.52 0.07
N ARG A 44 -10.57 30.38 0.97
CA ARG A 44 -10.03 29.11 1.44
C ARG A 44 -11.13 28.44 2.25
N ASP A 45 -12.07 27.79 1.55
CA ASP A 45 -13.30 27.23 2.14
C ASP A 45 -13.00 26.05 3.09
N SER A 46 -12.56 26.41 4.29
CA SER A 46 -12.43 25.54 5.45
C SER A 46 -13.68 25.64 6.32
N SER A 47 -14.86 25.43 5.73
CA SER A 47 -16.14 25.39 6.46
C SER A 47 -16.81 24.00 6.38
N THR A 48 -16.72 23.29 7.50
CA THR A 48 -17.78 22.45 8.10
C THR A 48 -18.96 21.92 7.24
N ARG A 49 -18.69 21.25 6.10
CA ARG A 49 -19.59 20.20 5.61
C ARG A 49 -19.56 19.02 6.57
N ALA A 50 -20.42 19.09 7.59
CA ALA A 50 -20.78 17.96 8.42
C ALA A 50 -21.19 16.78 7.52
N ALA A 51 -20.77 15.57 7.88
CA ALA A 51 -20.94 14.39 7.04
C ALA A 51 -22.42 14.00 6.89
N LYS A 52 -23.08 14.53 5.85
CA LYS A 52 -24.32 13.94 5.34
C LYS A 52 -24.00 12.53 4.85
N ASN A 53 -24.61 11.51 5.45
CA ASN A 53 -24.39 10.11 5.09
C ASN A 53 -24.80 9.85 3.63
N THR A 54 -23.82 9.74 2.73
CA THR A 54 -24.02 9.38 1.32
C THR A 54 -23.53 7.96 1.01
N LEU A 55 -23.77 7.00 1.91
CA LEU A 55 -23.46 5.58 1.67
C LEU A 55 -24.27 4.97 0.50
N GLY A 56 -25.33 5.65 0.04
CA GLY A 56 -26.09 5.27 -1.16
C GLY A 56 -25.46 5.70 -2.48
N THR A 57 -24.41 6.51 -2.44
CA THR A 57 -23.56 6.84 -3.59
C THR A 57 -22.28 6.01 -3.47
N PRO A 58 -21.85 5.26 -4.50
CA PRO A 58 -20.59 4.53 -4.44
C PRO A 58 -19.43 5.49 -4.19
N THR A 59 -18.41 5.08 -3.43
CA THR A 59 -17.19 5.88 -3.33
C THR A 59 -16.54 5.95 -4.70
N MET A 60 -16.14 7.16 -5.09
CA MET A 60 -15.25 7.36 -6.22
C MET A 60 -13.85 6.79 -5.89
N LEU A 61 -13.09 6.33 -6.88
CA LEU A 61 -11.64 6.20 -6.69
C LEU A 61 -11.06 7.58 -6.32
N GLY A 62 -9.93 7.60 -5.60
CA GLY A 62 -9.27 8.83 -5.11
C GLY A 62 -8.54 9.64 -6.20
N ILE A 63 -9.17 9.81 -7.35
CA ILE A 63 -8.64 10.39 -8.59
C ILE A 63 -9.59 11.48 -9.09
N GLN A 64 -9.11 12.37 -9.97
CA GLN A 64 -9.92 13.45 -10.52
C GLN A 64 -10.73 12.96 -11.74
N TYR A 65 -11.98 13.42 -11.83
CA TYR A 65 -12.94 13.07 -12.88
C TYR A 65 -13.46 14.33 -13.57
N THR A 66 -13.81 14.23 -14.86
CA THR A 66 -14.79 15.14 -15.45
C THR A 66 -16.21 14.78 -14.98
N SER A 67 -17.13 15.73 -15.05
CA SER A 67 -18.55 15.52 -14.70
C SER A 67 -19.22 14.43 -15.56
N GLU A 68 -18.78 14.27 -16.81
CA GLU A 68 -19.28 13.26 -17.75
C GLU A 68 -18.79 11.85 -17.39
N GLU A 69 -17.50 11.70 -17.05
CA GLU A 69 -16.92 10.44 -16.59
C GLU A 69 -17.56 9.96 -15.28
N ALA A 70 -17.83 10.88 -14.35
CA ALA A 70 -18.48 10.57 -13.07
C ALA A 70 -19.87 9.93 -13.24
N SER A 71 -20.60 10.26 -14.31
CA SER A 71 -21.90 9.65 -14.62
C SER A 71 -21.80 8.26 -15.27
N ASN A 72 -20.72 8.00 -16.01
CA ASN A 72 -20.56 6.79 -16.82
C ASN A 72 -19.80 5.65 -16.12
N ILE A 73 -18.90 5.97 -15.19
CA ILE A 73 -18.01 4.99 -14.56
C ILE A 73 -18.74 4.05 -13.58
N TYR A 74 -19.86 4.48 -13.01
CA TYR A 74 -20.59 3.75 -11.96
C TYR A 74 -21.77 2.92 -12.52
N ASN A 75 -21.64 2.48 -13.77
CA ASN A 75 -22.56 1.55 -14.41
C ASN A 75 -22.62 0.22 -13.64
N LYS A 76 -23.80 -0.10 -13.11
CA LYS A 76 -24.03 -1.23 -12.20
C LYS A 76 -24.14 -2.54 -12.97
N VAL A 77 -23.33 -3.54 -12.62
CA VAL A 77 -23.58 -4.93 -13.02
C VAL A 77 -24.36 -5.59 -11.88
N GLY A 78 -25.68 -5.41 -11.90
CA GLY A 78 -26.58 -6.00 -10.90
C GLY A 78 -26.72 -7.51 -11.02
N THR A 79 -26.32 -8.11 -12.14
CA THR A 79 -26.36 -9.57 -12.34
C THR A 79 -25.21 -10.01 -13.25
N LEU A 80 -24.53 -11.08 -12.87
CA LEU A 80 -23.39 -11.67 -13.60
C LEU A 80 -23.52 -13.20 -13.57
N ASN A 81 -23.44 -13.85 -14.73
CA ASN A 81 -23.49 -15.31 -14.87
C ASN A 81 -24.67 -16.00 -14.13
N GLY A 82 -25.82 -15.32 -14.05
CA GLY A 82 -27.04 -15.81 -13.38
C GLY A 82 -27.14 -15.47 -11.88
N TYR A 83 -26.09 -14.93 -11.25
CA TYR A 83 -26.16 -14.43 -9.88
C TYR A 83 -26.50 -12.94 -9.84
N THR A 84 -27.48 -12.55 -9.02
CA THR A 84 -27.88 -11.15 -8.80
C THR A 84 -27.34 -10.67 -7.46
N PHE A 85 -26.55 -9.60 -7.46
CA PHE A 85 -25.95 -9.02 -6.25
C PHE A 85 -26.98 -8.17 -5.48
N GLU A 86 -27.07 -8.33 -4.16
CA GLU A 86 -27.79 -7.36 -3.31
C GLU A 86 -27.02 -6.03 -3.23
N VAL A 87 -25.69 -6.10 -3.20
CA VAL A 87 -24.74 -4.98 -3.13
C VAL A 87 -23.87 -4.98 -4.40
N PRO A 88 -24.33 -4.37 -5.52
CA PRO A 88 -23.60 -4.41 -6.79
C PRO A 88 -22.22 -3.75 -6.69
N PRO A 89 -21.13 -4.45 -7.04
CA PRO A 89 -19.79 -3.87 -7.04
C PRO A 89 -19.56 -3.05 -8.32
N VAL A 90 -18.67 -2.05 -8.25
CA VAL A 90 -18.38 -1.16 -9.38
C VAL A 90 -17.46 -1.84 -10.40
N ASN A 91 -17.84 -1.78 -11.67
CA ASN A 91 -17.30 -2.70 -12.71
C ASN A 91 -16.86 -2.03 -14.03
N ARG A 92 -17.08 -0.72 -14.23
CA ARG A 92 -16.77 -0.04 -15.50
C ARG A 92 -15.96 1.24 -15.30
N PHE A 93 -14.71 1.11 -14.85
CA PHE A 93 -13.79 2.24 -14.61
C PHE A 93 -13.27 2.94 -15.88
N HIS A 94 -14.03 2.93 -16.98
CA HIS A 94 -13.61 3.43 -18.28
C HIS A 94 -13.48 4.96 -18.32
N SER A 95 -12.30 5.44 -18.71
CA SER A 95 -12.00 6.87 -18.84
C SER A 95 -11.13 7.13 -20.06
N LYS A 96 -11.72 7.78 -21.08
CA LYS A 96 -10.99 8.24 -22.26
C LYS A 96 -9.90 9.25 -21.91
N THR A 97 -10.08 10.03 -20.84
CA THR A 97 -9.06 10.98 -20.36
C THR A 97 -7.86 10.25 -19.77
N ALA A 98 -8.06 9.15 -19.04
CA ALA A 98 -6.98 8.30 -18.55
C ALA A 98 -6.27 7.57 -19.70
N GLU A 99 -7.02 6.99 -20.65
CA GLU A 99 -6.48 6.34 -21.84
C GLU A 99 -5.63 7.31 -22.69
N ALA A 100 -6.10 8.54 -22.90
CA ALA A 100 -5.37 9.58 -23.62
C ALA A 100 -4.09 10.01 -22.88
N LYS A 101 -4.15 10.26 -21.56
CA LYS A 101 -2.97 10.60 -20.74
C LYS A 101 -1.95 9.47 -20.66
N PHE A 102 -2.39 8.22 -20.68
CA PHE A 102 -1.52 7.06 -20.75
C PHE A 102 -0.86 6.95 -22.13
N THR A 103 -1.65 7.10 -23.20
CA THR A 103 -1.15 7.09 -24.59
C THR A 103 -0.16 8.24 -24.85
N GLN A 104 -0.36 9.42 -24.26
CA GLN A 104 0.61 10.53 -24.30
C GLN A 104 1.94 10.18 -23.61
N LEU A 105 1.89 9.37 -22.55
CA LEU A 105 3.03 8.99 -21.72
C LEU A 105 3.87 7.85 -22.33
N THR A 106 3.20 6.86 -22.93
CA THR A 106 3.76 5.58 -23.39
C THR A 106 3.73 5.38 -24.91
N GLY A 107 3.03 6.25 -25.65
CA GLY A 107 2.83 6.20 -27.10
C GLY A 107 1.64 5.36 -27.57
N SER A 108 1.10 4.45 -26.76
CA SER A 108 -0.09 3.63 -27.08
C SER A 108 -0.59 2.84 -25.86
N LEU A 109 -1.84 2.37 -25.91
CA LEU A 109 -2.41 1.52 -24.85
C LEU A 109 -1.71 0.16 -24.68
N ASN A 110 -1.07 -0.36 -25.74
CA ASN A 110 -0.26 -1.60 -25.71
C ASN A 110 1.20 -1.28 -26.14
N PRO A 111 1.98 -0.61 -25.28
CA PRO A 111 3.27 -0.02 -25.66
C PRO A 111 4.32 -1.08 -26.00
N LYS A 112 5.15 -0.80 -27.02
CA LYS A 112 6.33 -1.61 -27.31
C LYS A 112 7.32 -1.57 -26.15
N PHE A 113 7.89 -2.72 -25.80
CA PHE A 113 9.04 -2.76 -24.90
C PHE A 113 10.30 -2.25 -25.59
N GLU A 114 10.86 -1.16 -25.06
CA GLU A 114 12.20 -0.68 -25.36
C GLU A 114 12.81 -0.22 -24.03
N ALA A 115 13.85 -0.90 -23.53
CA ALA A 115 14.36 -0.71 -22.17
C ALA A 115 14.77 0.73 -21.87
N THR A 116 15.47 1.36 -22.82
CA THR A 116 15.82 2.79 -22.84
C THR A 116 14.61 3.70 -22.65
N ARG A 117 13.48 3.45 -23.32
CA ARG A 117 12.25 4.25 -23.12
C ARG A 117 11.61 4.00 -21.75
N PHE A 118 11.71 2.80 -21.21
CA PHE A 118 11.16 2.46 -19.90
C PHE A 118 11.88 3.17 -18.76
N ASP A 119 13.21 3.19 -18.77
CA ASP A 119 13.96 3.90 -17.73
C ASP A 119 13.87 5.43 -17.93
N ASN A 120 13.98 5.93 -19.17
CA ASN A 120 13.66 7.34 -19.49
C ASN A 120 12.22 7.74 -19.10
N LEU A 121 11.26 6.81 -19.07
CA LEU A 121 9.89 7.05 -18.60
C LEU A 121 9.82 7.17 -17.08
N ARG A 122 10.51 6.28 -16.34
CA ARG A 122 10.60 6.37 -14.87
C ARG A 122 11.31 7.65 -14.46
N GLU A 123 12.42 8.00 -15.09
CA GLU A 123 13.16 9.23 -14.80
C GLU A 123 12.34 10.48 -15.10
N ARG A 124 11.66 10.56 -16.25
CA ARG A 124 10.71 11.64 -16.57
C ARG A 124 9.65 11.81 -15.48
N LEU A 125 9.04 10.73 -15.00
CA LEU A 125 8.05 10.79 -13.91
C LEU A 125 8.66 11.04 -12.53
N GLN A 126 9.97 10.84 -12.34
CA GLN A 126 10.66 11.26 -11.12
C GLN A 126 10.87 12.77 -11.08
N VAL A 127 11.32 13.37 -12.20
CA VAL A 127 11.65 14.80 -12.31
C VAL A 127 10.51 15.72 -12.77
N ALA A 128 9.40 15.16 -13.28
CA ALA A 128 8.20 15.92 -13.61
C ALA A 128 7.66 16.70 -12.40
N ASP A 129 7.02 17.84 -12.66
CA ASP A 129 6.36 18.60 -11.61
C ASP A 129 5.23 17.79 -10.96
N LYS A 130 4.84 18.18 -9.76
CA LYS A 130 3.86 17.43 -8.96
C LYS A 130 2.53 17.26 -9.69
N ARG A 131 2.03 18.26 -10.41
CA ARG A 131 0.71 18.23 -11.04
C ARG A 131 0.66 17.21 -12.17
N ASP A 132 1.64 17.23 -13.07
CA ASP A 132 1.66 16.30 -14.21
C ASP A 132 2.03 14.88 -13.76
N LYS A 133 2.91 14.74 -12.76
CA LYS A 133 3.21 13.47 -12.09
C LYS A 133 1.97 12.85 -11.44
N ASP A 134 1.27 13.59 -10.59
CA ASP A 134 0.01 13.14 -9.97
C ASP A 134 -1.04 12.83 -11.07
N GLY A 135 -1.09 13.65 -12.13
CA GLY A 135 -2.01 13.47 -13.27
C GLY A 135 -1.76 12.19 -14.09
N HIS A 136 -0.51 11.80 -14.30
CA HIS A 136 -0.16 10.53 -14.96
C HIS A 136 -0.39 9.33 -14.03
N LEU A 137 -0.03 9.43 -12.75
CA LEU A 137 -0.25 8.36 -11.77
C LEU A 137 -1.75 8.07 -11.56
N GLN A 138 -2.60 9.09 -11.57
CA GLN A 138 -4.06 8.92 -11.54
C GLN A 138 -4.60 8.20 -12.79
N ALA A 139 -4.08 8.51 -13.98
CA ALA A 139 -4.46 7.83 -15.22
C ALA A 139 -4.05 6.33 -15.20
N ILE A 140 -2.83 6.04 -14.74
CA ILE A 140 -2.33 4.67 -14.54
C ILE A 140 -3.20 3.91 -13.52
N ALA A 141 -3.63 4.55 -12.43
CA ALA A 141 -4.50 3.94 -11.43
C ALA A 141 -5.93 3.67 -11.94
N MET A 142 -6.47 4.54 -12.79
CA MET A 142 -7.76 4.32 -13.45
C MET A 142 -7.72 3.11 -14.37
N LEU A 143 -6.71 3.02 -15.26
CA LEU A 143 -6.56 1.88 -16.17
C LEU A 143 -6.33 0.57 -15.42
N TYR A 144 -5.59 0.58 -14.30
CA TYR A 144 -5.48 -0.57 -13.42
C TYR A 144 -6.85 -1.04 -12.88
N ALA A 145 -7.70 -0.12 -12.43
CA ALA A 145 -9.05 -0.45 -11.98
C ALA A 145 -9.94 -0.97 -13.13
N GLU A 146 -9.82 -0.39 -14.33
CA GLU A 146 -10.54 -0.83 -15.52
C GLU A 146 -10.14 -2.25 -15.96
N PHE A 147 -8.85 -2.55 -16.03
CA PHE A 147 -8.35 -3.89 -16.35
C PHE A 147 -8.70 -4.91 -15.26
N LEU A 148 -8.68 -4.54 -13.96
CA LEU A 148 -9.16 -5.41 -12.88
C LEU A 148 -10.66 -5.73 -13.01
N GLY A 149 -11.51 -4.72 -13.21
CA GLY A 149 -12.95 -4.92 -13.40
C GLY A 149 -13.25 -5.78 -14.63
N ASN A 150 -12.57 -5.50 -15.76
CA ASN A 150 -12.70 -6.30 -16.97
C ASN A 150 -12.23 -7.76 -16.82
N ASN A 151 -11.23 -8.04 -15.97
CA ASN A 151 -10.83 -9.42 -15.67
C ASN A 151 -11.83 -10.11 -14.73
N PHE A 152 -12.33 -9.43 -13.69
CA PHE A 152 -13.39 -9.98 -12.83
C PHE A 152 -14.67 -10.34 -13.61
N LEU A 153 -15.11 -9.49 -14.55
CA LEU A 153 -16.26 -9.77 -15.41
C LEU A 153 -16.07 -10.97 -16.36
N LYS A 154 -14.82 -11.30 -16.72
CA LYS A 154 -14.46 -12.44 -17.59
C LYS A 154 -14.17 -13.73 -16.81
N ALA A 155 -13.95 -13.63 -15.50
CA ALA A 155 -13.61 -14.75 -14.64
C ALA A 155 -14.76 -15.77 -14.55
N LYS A 156 -14.40 -17.04 -14.41
CA LYS A 156 -15.32 -18.20 -14.41
C LYS A 156 -15.16 -19.00 -13.12
N ASN A 157 -16.17 -19.81 -12.80
CA ASN A 157 -16.16 -20.72 -11.65
C ASN A 157 -16.02 -20.01 -10.28
N LEU A 158 -16.50 -18.77 -10.18
CA LEU A 158 -16.51 -17.99 -8.94
C LEU A 158 -17.77 -18.27 -8.11
N ASP A 159 -17.65 -18.19 -6.79
CA ASP A 159 -18.80 -18.20 -5.87
C ASP A 159 -19.21 -16.76 -5.55
N TYR A 160 -20.06 -16.18 -6.40
CA TYR A 160 -20.44 -14.77 -6.30
C TYR A 160 -21.16 -14.42 -4.98
N ALA A 161 -21.87 -15.38 -4.37
CA ALA A 161 -22.53 -15.19 -3.08
C ALA A 161 -21.51 -15.05 -1.94
N GLU A 162 -20.46 -15.88 -1.93
CA GLU A 162 -19.39 -15.77 -0.95
C GLU A 162 -18.49 -14.55 -1.19
N LEU A 163 -18.21 -14.20 -2.46
CA LEU A 163 -17.52 -12.96 -2.81
C LEU A 163 -18.29 -11.72 -2.33
N GLU A 164 -19.62 -11.71 -2.46
CA GLU A 164 -20.45 -10.63 -1.96
C GLU A 164 -20.41 -10.53 -0.43
N ARG A 165 -20.45 -11.65 0.30
CA ARG A 165 -20.23 -11.64 1.77
C ARG A 165 -18.88 -11.03 2.14
N CYS A 166 -17.83 -11.27 1.36
CA CYS A 166 -16.50 -10.70 1.60
C CYS A 166 -16.47 -9.16 1.55
N PHE A 167 -17.45 -8.51 0.90
CA PHE A 167 -17.61 -7.06 0.91
C PHE A 167 -17.92 -6.48 2.31
N TYR A 168 -18.65 -7.23 3.15
CA TYR A 168 -19.20 -6.72 4.40
C TYR A 168 -18.10 -6.42 5.44
N PRO A 169 -18.18 -5.31 6.22
CA PRO A 169 -17.10 -4.89 7.12
C PRO A 169 -16.77 -5.90 8.22
N HIS A 170 -17.77 -6.66 8.68
CA HIS A 170 -17.65 -7.58 9.82
C HIS A 170 -17.52 -9.05 9.40
N TYR A 171 -17.55 -9.36 8.09
CA TYR A 171 -17.43 -10.74 7.61
C TYR A 171 -15.97 -11.17 7.44
N ALA A 172 -15.65 -12.36 7.93
CA ALA A 172 -14.41 -13.08 7.66
C ALA A 172 -14.79 -14.47 7.09
N PRO A 173 -14.38 -14.82 5.86
CA PRO A 173 -14.57 -16.16 5.30
C PRO A 173 -13.60 -17.16 5.94
N LYS A 174 -13.88 -18.46 5.78
CA LYS A 174 -12.86 -19.51 6.00
C LYS A 174 -11.87 -19.54 4.84
N TYR A 175 -10.61 -19.86 5.10
CA TYR A 175 -9.53 -19.87 4.11
C TYR A 175 -9.88 -20.67 2.85
N ASP A 176 -10.35 -21.91 3.02
CA ASP A 176 -10.77 -22.78 1.92
C ASP A 176 -11.98 -22.25 1.13
N THR A 177 -12.95 -21.69 1.84
CA THR A 177 -14.17 -21.14 1.26
C THR A 177 -13.86 -19.91 0.43
N LEU A 178 -12.96 -19.05 0.91
CA LEU A 178 -12.43 -17.90 0.19
C LEU A 178 -11.67 -18.31 -1.08
N LEU A 179 -10.71 -19.24 -0.99
CA LEU A 179 -9.94 -19.66 -2.17
C LEU A 179 -10.85 -20.28 -3.24
N LYS A 180 -11.81 -21.13 -2.84
CA LYS A 180 -12.84 -21.65 -3.74
C LYS A 180 -13.66 -20.53 -4.38
N ALA A 181 -14.10 -19.54 -3.61
CA ALA A 181 -14.91 -18.42 -4.12
C ALA A 181 -14.15 -17.54 -5.13
N LEU A 182 -12.84 -17.37 -4.92
CA LEU A 182 -11.93 -16.67 -5.83
C LEU A 182 -11.55 -17.47 -7.09
N GLY A 183 -11.89 -18.78 -7.14
CA GLY A 183 -11.44 -19.71 -8.17
C GLY A 183 -9.99 -20.17 -8.03
N MET A 184 -9.32 -19.84 -6.93
CA MET A 184 -7.88 -20.03 -6.70
C MET A 184 -7.55 -21.38 -6.06
N ARG A 185 -6.37 -21.92 -6.37
CA ARG A 185 -5.93 -23.23 -5.87
C ARG A 185 -5.40 -23.19 -4.43
N LYS A 186 -5.98 -24.03 -3.55
CA LYS A 186 -5.46 -24.29 -2.20
C LYS A 186 -4.04 -24.89 -2.28
N PRO A 187 -3.00 -24.24 -1.74
CA PRO A 187 -1.65 -24.80 -1.73
C PRO A 187 -1.55 -25.95 -0.72
N LEU A 188 -0.74 -26.98 -1.00
CA LEU A 188 -0.63 -28.15 -0.12
C LEU A 188 0.03 -27.80 1.24
N TRP A 189 1.03 -26.91 1.22
CA TRP A 189 1.70 -26.36 2.41
C TRP A 189 2.05 -24.88 2.16
N TRP A 190 2.35 -24.10 3.20
CA TRP A 190 2.69 -22.70 3.02
C TRP A 190 4.18 -22.52 2.67
N ARG A 191 4.43 -21.72 1.64
CA ARG A 191 5.76 -21.25 1.26
C ARG A 191 5.67 -19.73 1.12
N GLN A 192 6.59 -19.01 1.76
CA GLN A 192 6.73 -17.58 1.53
C GLN A 192 7.19 -17.34 0.08
N GLY A 193 6.52 -16.44 -0.64
CA GLY A 193 7.05 -15.87 -1.88
C GLY A 193 8.34 -15.11 -1.59
N ILE A 194 9.43 -15.45 -2.29
CA ILE A 194 10.73 -14.83 -2.06
C ILE A 194 11.02 -13.87 -3.21
N PHE A 195 10.89 -12.57 -2.94
CA PHE A 195 11.26 -11.48 -3.83
C PHE A 195 12.80 -11.27 -3.83
N ALA A 196 13.53 -12.32 -4.22
CA ALA A 196 14.97 -12.46 -3.97
C ALA A 196 15.83 -11.41 -4.70
N SER A 197 15.61 -11.26 -6.00
CA SER A 197 16.17 -10.22 -6.86
C SER A 197 15.06 -9.42 -7.55
N LEU A 198 15.37 -8.23 -8.07
CA LEU A 198 14.45 -7.46 -8.92
C LEU A 198 14.09 -8.21 -10.21
N GLU A 199 15.01 -9.06 -10.69
CA GLU A 199 14.88 -9.80 -11.94
C GLU A 199 13.88 -10.97 -11.83
N ASP A 200 13.75 -11.59 -10.66
CA ASP A 200 12.78 -12.68 -10.46
C ASP A 200 11.33 -12.16 -10.48
N ILE A 201 11.12 -10.91 -10.04
CA ILE A 201 9.79 -10.30 -9.93
C ILE A 201 9.32 -9.69 -11.25
N SER A 202 10.25 -9.14 -12.04
CA SER A 202 9.93 -8.64 -13.38
C SER A 202 9.65 -9.78 -14.35
N ARG A 203 10.27 -10.96 -14.19
CA ARG A 203 10.17 -12.07 -15.18
C ARG A 203 8.80 -12.72 -15.34
N LEU A 204 7.92 -12.73 -14.34
CA LEU A 204 6.67 -13.52 -14.39
C LEU A 204 5.69 -13.16 -15.53
N PRO A 205 5.59 -11.89 -16.01
CA PRO A 205 4.86 -11.55 -17.23
C PRO A 205 5.74 -11.59 -18.51
N LEU A 206 7.05 -11.77 -18.39
CA LEU A 206 8.03 -11.49 -19.46
C LEU A 206 8.54 -12.72 -20.22
N ASP A 207 7.92 -13.89 -20.05
CA ASP A 207 8.20 -15.11 -20.85
C ASP A 207 8.11 -14.88 -22.39
N ARG A 208 7.50 -13.77 -22.82
CA ARG A 208 7.35 -13.33 -24.21
C ARG A 208 8.33 -12.23 -24.63
N CYS A 209 8.96 -11.54 -23.69
CA CYS A 209 9.74 -10.33 -23.92
C CYS A 209 11.23 -10.66 -24.12
N ASN A 210 11.60 -11.12 -25.31
CA ASN A 210 13.01 -11.24 -25.70
C ASN A 210 13.62 -9.84 -25.90
N VAL A 211 14.81 -9.61 -25.34
CA VAL A 211 15.64 -8.40 -25.54
C VAL A 211 15.88 -8.12 -27.03
N GLU A 212 15.91 -9.15 -27.88
CA GLU A 212 16.12 -9.06 -29.33
C GLU A 212 14.84 -8.80 -30.14
N LYS A 213 13.67 -8.63 -29.50
CA LYS A 213 12.39 -8.41 -30.18
C LYS A 213 11.56 -7.30 -29.54
N GLU A 214 11.34 -6.22 -30.30
CA GLU A 214 10.29 -5.23 -30.02
C GLU A 214 8.92 -5.92 -29.91
N THR A 215 8.51 -6.21 -28.68
CA THR A 215 7.25 -6.88 -28.37
C THR A 215 6.28 -5.85 -27.81
N SER A 216 5.05 -5.84 -28.34
CA SER A 216 3.96 -5.03 -27.79
C SER A 216 3.51 -5.64 -26.46
N LEU A 217 3.71 -4.90 -25.38
CA LEU A 217 3.24 -5.29 -24.06
C LEU A 217 1.73 -5.08 -23.97
N THR A 218 1.03 -6.00 -23.33
CA THR A 218 -0.26 -5.69 -22.70
C THR A 218 -0.06 -4.67 -21.58
N PHE A 219 -1.14 -3.99 -21.20
CA PHE A 219 -1.13 -3.11 -20.03
C PHE A 219 -0.68 -3.84 -18.74
N GLU A 220 -0.99 -5.13 -18.59
CA GLU A 220 -0.68 -5.92 -17.38
C GLU A 220 0.82 -6.22 -17.26
N GLU A 221 1.46 -6.56 -18.38
CA GLU A 221 2.91 -6.72 -18.51
C GLU A 221 3.62 -5.36 -18.32
N TRP A 222 3.14 -4.29 -18.98
CA TRP A 222 3.66 -2.93 -18.82
C TRP A 222 3.59 -2.44 -17.37
N TYR A 223 2.47 -2.69 -16.68
CA TYR A 223 2.21 -2.19 -15.34
C TYR A 223 3.09 -2.90 -14.29
N SER A 224 3.23 -4.21 -14.41
CA SER A 224 4.15 -5.01 -13.56
C SER A 224 5.61 -4.61 -13.79
N LEU A 225 6.01 -4.37 -15.05
CA LEU A 225 7.30 -3.79 -15.41
C LEU A 225 7.50 -2.42 -14.76
N PHE A 226 6.57 -1.50 -14.97
CA PHE A 226 6.68 -0.10 -14.55
C PHE A 226 7.03 0.01 -13.07
N TRP A 227 6.33 -0.74 -12.21
CA TRP A 227 6.53 -0.78 -10.76
C TRP A 227 7.69 -1.67 -10.27
N ASN A 228 8.34 -2.46 -11.14
CA ASN A 228 9.34 -3.49 -10.80
C ASN A 228 8.82 -4.58 -9.83
N TYR A 229 7.52 -4.87 -9.82
CA TYR A 229 6.98 -6.04 -9.12
C TYR A 229 5.73 -6.60 -9.80
N TYR A 230 5.54 -7.92 -9.67
CA TYR A 230 4.40 -8.65 -10.18
C TYR A 230 3.12 -8.22 -9.46
N GLN A 231 2.10 -7.84 -10.24
CA GLN A 231 0.83 -7.37 -9.71
C GLN A 231 -0.32 -8.06 -10.45
N PRO A 232 -1.00 -9.05 -9.85
CA PRO A 232 -1.93 -9.92 -10.55
C PRO A 232 -3.25 -9.22 -10.89
N PHE A 233 -3.74 -9.44 -12.11
CA PHE A 233 -5.04 -8.93 -12.57
C PHE A 233 -6.14 -9.97 -12.37
N ASN A 234 -6.45 -10.30 -11.11
CA ASN A 234 -7.36 -11.39 -10.74
C ASN A 234 -8.51 -10.95 -9.81
N THR A 235 -9.46 -11.86 -9.55
CA THR A 235 -10.61 -11.67 -8.65
C THR A 235 -10.21 -11.21 -7.25
N LEU A 236 -9.05 -11.66 -6.74
CA LEU A 236 -8.54 -11.29 -5.41
C LEU A 236 -8.04 -9.84 -5.36
N ALA A 237 -7.27 -9.41 -6.37
CA ALA A 237 -6.85 -8.03 -6.51
C ALA A 237 -8.06 -7.08 -6.69
N TYR A 238 -9.06 -7.50 -7.47
CA TYR A 238 -10.33 -6.78 -7.60
C TYR A 238 -11.11 -6.68 -6.28
N LEU A 239 -11.30 -7.79 -5.56
CA LEU A 239 -11.98 -7.82 -4.25
C LEU A 239 -11.29 -6.92 -3.23
N CYS A 240 -9.95 -6.98 -3.15
CA CYS A 240 -9.14 -6.09 -2.32
C CYS A 240 -9.30 -4.63 -2.73
N MET A 241 -9.35 -4.32 -4.03
CA MET A 241 -9.56 -2.96 -4.53
C MET A 241 -10.93 -2.40 -4.10
N VAL A 242 -12.03 -3.11 -4.35
CA VAL A 242 -13.39 -2.59 -4.07
C VAL A 242 -13.73 -2.52 -2.58
N THR A 243 -12.97 -3.21 -1.73
CA THR A 243 -13.06 -3.14 -0.27
C THR A 243 -11.93 -2.30 0.38
N ALA A 244 -11.07 -1.68 -0.43
CA ALA A 244 -9.86 -0.94 -0.04
C ALA A 244 -8.88 -1.69 0.90
N GLN A 245 -8.83 -3.02 0.85
CA GLN A 245 -7.86 -3.83 1.59
C GLN A 245 -6.58 -4.12 0.78
N SER A 246 -5.54 -4.61 1.47
CA SER A 246 -4.49 -5.43 0.84
C SER A 246 -4.64 -6.91 1.17
N ILE A 247 -5.35 -7.27 2.24
CA ILE A 247 -5.49 -8.63 2.77
C ILE A 247 -6.98 -8.93 2.94
N VAL A 248 -7.42 -10.13 2.52
CA VAL A 248 -8.72 -10.67 2.93
C VAL A 248 -8.52 -11.44 4.24
N TYR A 249 -9.10 -10.94 5.33
CA TYR A 249 -8.93 -11.51 6.66
C TYR A 249 -9.80 -12.75 6.82
N THR A 250 -9.16 -13.92 6.84
CA THR A 250 -9.80 -15.22 7.06
C THR A 250 -10.06 -15.46 8.56
N GLN A 251 -11.02 -16.33 8.88
CA GLN A 251 -11.32 -16.73 10.26
C GLN A 251 -10.06 -17.29 10.94
N GLU A 252 -9.34 -18.17 10.24
CA GLU A 252 -8.13 -18.83 10.70
C GLU A 252 -6.98 -17.84 10.97
N LEU A 253 -6.86 -16.77 10.17
CA LEU A 253 -5.90 -15.69 10.43
C LEU A 253 -6.31 -14.86 11.66
N VAL A 254 -7.58 -14.46 11.76
CA VAL A 254 -8.09 -13.63 12.88
C VAL A 254 -7.94 -14.38 14.20
N ASP A 255 -8.38 -15.64 14.26
CA ASP A 255 -8.27 -16.46 15.47
C ASP A 255 -6.81 -16.72 15.84
N SER A 256 -5.96 -17.15 14.89
CA SER A 256 -4.56 -17.44 15.20
C SER A 256 -3.80 -16.20 15.68
N VAL A 257 -4.11 -15.01 15.13
CA VAL A 257 -3.50 -13.75 15.57
C VAL A 257 -4.06 -13.32 16.93
N ALA A 258 -5.34 -13.53 17.22
CA ALA A 258 -5.92 -13.24 18.52
C ALA A 258 -5.34 -14.15 19.62
N ASP A 259 -5.17 -15.45 19.36
CA ASP A 259 -4.52 -16.39 20.27
C ASP A 259 -3.04 -16.03 20.49
N TYR A 260 -2.32 -15.69 19.41
CA TYR A 260 -0.94 -15.20 19.50
C TYR A 260 -0.85 -13.94 20.39
N LEU A 261 -1.67 -12.92 20.11
CA LEU A 261 -1.65 -11.66 20.85
C LEU A 261 -2.03 -11.85 22.34
N ALA A 262 -2.92 -12.79 22.66
CA ALA A 262 -3.21 -13.17 24.04
C ALA A 262 -1.98 -13.81 24.73
N GLU A 263 -1.27 -14.73 24.05
CA GLU A 263 0.01 -15.30 24.55
C GLU A 263 1.05 -14.19 24.78
N ARG A 264 1.27 -13.31 23.80
CA ARG A 264 2.26 -12.21 23.90
C ARG A 264 1.90 -11.22 25.01
N HIS A 265 0.62 -10.90 25.18
CA HIS A 265 0.15 -10.01 26.24
C HIS A 265 0.28 -10.63 27.65
N ALA A 266 0.10 -11.95 27.78
CA ALA A 266 0.27 -12.64 29.07
C ALA A 266 1.71 -12.57 29.62
N LEU A 267 2.70 -12.31 28.76
CA LEU A 267 4.10 -12.10 29.14
C LEU A 267 4.40 -10.67 29.66
N ILE A 268 3.42 -9.76 29.64
CA ILE A 268 3.58 -8.40 30.16
C ILE A 268 3.33 -8.40 31.67
N THR A 269 4.41 -8.27 32.45
CA THR A 269 4.37 -8.29 33.92
C THR A 269 4.11 -6.93 34.57
N GLU A 270 4.29 -5.83 33.83
CA GLU A 270 4.13 -4.47 34.33
C GLU A 270 2.66 -4.02 34.23
N GLU A 271 2.03 -3.68 35.35
CA GLU A 271 0.58 -3.39 35.40
C GLU A 271 0.13 -2.20 34.55
N LYS A 272 0.97 -1.16 34.36
CA LYS A 272 0.66 -0.04 33.45
C LYS A 272 0.60 -0.55 32.00
N ALA A 273 1.70 -1.16 31.56
CA ALA A 273 1.87 -1.77 30.25
C ALA A 273 0.79 -2.82 29.90
N LYS A 274 0.35 -3.61 30.88
CA LYS A 274 -0.67 -4.67 30.77
C LYS A 274 -2.11 -4.15 30.72
N ARG A 275 -2.32 -2.86 31.00
CA ARG A 275 -3.61 -2.15 30.84
C ARG A 275 -3.62 -1.25 29.61
N ALA A 276 -2.48 -1.05 28.95
CA ALA A 276 -2.38 -0.29 27.72
C ALA A 276 -3.05 -1.07 26.57
N PRO A 277 -3.78 -0.39 25.66
CA PRO A 277 -4.42 -1.04 24.52
C PRO A 277 -3.39 -1.56 23.52
N ILE A 278 -3.79 -2.55 22.71
CA ILE A 278 -3.03 -2.91 21.51
C ILE A 278 -3.28 -1.80 20.48
N LEU A 279 -2.22 -1.16 19.99
CA LEU A 279 -2.37 -0.06 19.02
C LEU A 279 -2.21 -0.60 17.60
N PHE A 280 -3.16 -0.31 16.71
CA PHE A 280 -3.04 -0.65 15.29
C PHE A 280 -2.82 0.64 14.47
N LEU A 281 -1.57 0.87 14.05
CA LEU A 281 -1.16 1.97 13.17
C LEU A 281 -1.44 1.62 11.71
N GLY A 282 -1.81 2.60 10.88
CA GLY A 282 -2.10 2.36 9.46
C GLY A 282 -3.36 1.50 9.25
N ALA A 283 -4.31 1.54 10.18
CA ALA A 283 -5.45 0.62 10.25
C ALA A 283 -6.60 0.93 9.25
N ARG A 284 -6.28 1.12 7.96
CA ARG A 284 -7.14 1.45 6.80
C ARG A 284 -8.63 1.69 7.03
N THR A 285 -9.35 0.61 7.37
CA THR A 285 -10.83 0.49 7.46
C THR A 285 -11.28 -0.04 8.83
N GLY A 286 -10.35 -0.19 9.77
CA GLY A 286 -10.51 -0.85 11.07
C GLY A 286 -10.89 -2.34 11.01
N LYS A 287 -11.18 -2.94 9.84
CA LYS A 287 -11.76 -4.29 9.70
C LYS A 287 -11.02 -5.35 10.52
N PHE A 288 -9.70 -5.46 10.39
CA PHE A 288 -8.94 -6.49 11.08
C PHE A 288 -8.88 -6.32 12.60
N GLY A 289 -8.66 -5.11 13.12
CA GLY A 289 -8.70 -4.87 14.57
C GLY A 289 -10.11 -5.03 15.16
N ALA A 290 -11.16 -4.71 14.40
CA ALA A 290 -12.55 -4.96 14.79
C ALA A 290 -12.87 -6.47 14.83
N LEU A 291 -12.38 -7.24 13.87
CA LEU A 291 -12.46 -8.71 13.88
C LEU A 291 -11.69 -9.31 15.08
N LEU A 292 -10.47 -8.83 15.37
CA LEU A 292 -9.70 -9.23 16.54
C LEU A 292 -10.44 -8.92 17.86
N ASN A 293 -11.01 -7.72 18.00
CA ASN A 293 -11.85 -7.34 19.13
C ASN A 293 -13.10 -8.25 19.25
N ALA A 294 -13.72 -8.64 18.13
CA ALA A 294 -14.90 -9.48 18.11
C ALA A 294 -14.63 -10.92 18.63
N THR A 295 -13.39 -11.41 18.57
CA THR A 295 -13.02 -12.72 19.15
C THR A 295 -13.20 -12.80 20.67
N LYS A 296 -13.12 -11.66 21.37
CA LYS A 296 -13.09 -11.54 22.84
C LYS A 296 -11.95 -12.33 23.53
N LYS A 297 -10.95 -12.81 22.77
CA LYS A 297 -9.74 -13.49 23.29
C LYS A 297 -8.74 -12.53 23.92
N LEU A 298 -8.77 -11.26 23.52
CA LEU A 298 -7.81 -10.24 23.93
C LEU A 298 -8.23 -9.59 25.27
N PRO A 299 -7.32 -9.46 26.25
CA PRO A 299 -7.62 -8.86 27.56
C PRO A 299 -7.73 -7.32 27.52
N VAL A 300 -7.27 -6.70 26.42
CA VAL A 300 -7.30 -5.26 26.15
C VAL A 300 -7.78 -5.03 24.70
N PRO A 301 -8.46 -3.91 24.41
CA PRO A 301 -8.95 -3.64 23.06
C PRO A 301 -7.82 -3.30 22.09
N VAL A 302 -8.04 -3.63 20.82
CA VAL A 302 -7.27 -3.10 19.68
C VAL A 302 -7.85 -1.73 19.30
N ILE A 303 -7.05 -0.66 19.36
CA ILE A 303 -7.42 0.68 18.92
C ILE A 303 -6.88 0.94 17.51
N HIS A 304 -7.77 1.26 16.57
CA HIS A 304 -7.40 1.62 15.20
C HIS A 304 -6.99 3.09 15.11
N THR A 305 -5.82 3.36 14.53
CA THR A 305 -5.37 4.72 14.19
C THR A 305 -4.88 4.80 12.75
N HIS A 306 -5.08 5.98 12.15
CA HIS A 306 -4.63 6.31 10.81
C HIS A 306 -4.58 7.84 10.66
N GLU A 307 -3.61 8.39 9.93
CA GLU A 307 -3.45 9.85 9.83
C GLU A 307 -4.54 10.49 8.96
N SER A 308 -4.86 9.83 7.83
CA SER A 308 -5.90 10.20 6.87
C SER A 308 -6.82 9.01 6.55
N PRO A 309 -7.68 8.57 7.49
CA PRO A 309 -8.54 7.40 7.29
C PRO A 309 -9.53 7.61 6.14
N ASN A 310 -9.77 6.58 5.33
CA ASN A 310 -10.81 6.64 4.30
C ASN A 310 -12.19 6.44 4.95
N MET A 311 -12.97 7.51 5.04
CA MET A 311 -14.28 7.53 5.68
C MET A 311 -15.38 6.82 4.86
N ASN A 312 -15.14 6.49 3.60
CA ASN A 312 -16.03 5.64 2.80
C ASN A 312 -15.18 4.71 1.89
N PRO A 313 -14.71 3.56 2.39
CA PRO A 313 -13.70 2.74 1.69
C PRO A 313 -14.23 1.87 0.55
N TYR A 314 -15.54 1.90 0.24
CA TYR A 314 -16.18 0.90 -0.60
C TYR A 314 -16.48 1.40 -2.03
N LEU A 315 -15.84 0.78 -3.04
CA LEU A 315 -16.19 0.97 -4.45
C LEU A 315 -17.41 0.09 -4.82
N LEU A 316 -18.47 0.23 -4.03
CA LEU A 316 -19.67 -0.60 -4.03
C LEU A 316 -20.92 0.29 -4.02
N VAL A 317 -21.99 -0.13 -4.68
CA VAL A 317 -23.28 0.54 -4.61
C VAL A 317 -24.09 -0.08 -3.48
N ILE A 318 -24.03 0.51 -2.28
CA ILE A 318 -24.69 -0.04 -1.08
C ILE A 318 -26.17 0.41 -1.05
N PRO A 319 -27.15 -0.53 -1.12
CA PRO A 319 -28.57 -0.20 -1.02
C PRO A 319 -28.93 0.43 0.33
N GLN A 320 -29.98 1.26 0.36
CA GLN A 320 -30.40 1.97 1.57
C GLN A 320 -30.67 1.04 2.77
N ASN A 321 -31.26 -0.13 2.53
CA ASN A 321 -31.50 -1.16 3.55
C ASN A 321 -30.22 -1.85 4.08
N LYS A 322 -29.09 -1.71 3.39
CA LYS A 322 -27.78 -2.30 3.75
C LYS A 322 -26.79 -1.30 4.37
N GLN A 323 -27.04 0.01 4.30
CA GLN A 323 -26.08 1.04 4.73
C GLN A 323 -25.65 0.93 6.20
N ALA A 324 -26.51 0.41 7.07
CA ALA A 324 -26.18 0.15 8.47
C ALA A 324 -25.11 -0.95 8.63
N GLU A 325 -25.18 -2.00 7.82
CA GLU A 325 -24.23 -3.13 7.82
C GLU A 325 -22.87 -2.74 7.26
N PHE A 326 -22.83 -1.77 6.34
CA PHE A 326 -21.62 -1.25 5.70
C PHE A 326 -20.96 -0.06 6.41
N LYS A 327 -21.43 0.31 7.62
CA LYS A 327 -20.82 1.39 8.40
C LYS A 327 -19.34 1.05 8.71
N PRO A 328 -18.36 1.88 8.29
CA PRO A 328 -16.95 1.60 8.56
C PRO A 328 -16.66 1.51 10.06
N ASN A 329 -15.72 0.64 10.43
CA ASN A 329 -15.28 0.50 11.83
C ASN A 329 -14.67 1.82 12.33
N PRO A 330 -14.86 2.21 13.60
CA PRO A 330 -14.28 3.44 14.13
C PRO A 330 -12.74 3.43 14.04
N ILE A 331 -12.18 4.47 13.42
CA ILE A 331 -10.74 4.76 13.37
C ILE A 331 -10.50 6.12 14.00
N VAL A 332 -9.55 6.19 14.95
CA VAL A 332 -9.13 7.45 15.54
C VAL A 332 -8.17 8.15 14.57
N LYS A 333 -8.62 9.25 13.96
CA LYS A 333 -7.78 10.08 13.09
C LYS A 333 -6.67 10.74 13.90
N MET A 334 -5.44 10.27 13.74
CA MET A 334 -4.30 10.64 14.58
C MET A 334 -2.98 10.33 13.86
N LYS A 335 -1.94 11.13 14.11
CA LYS A 335 -0.58 10.82 13.63
C LYS A 335 -0.01 9.60 14.38
N ASN A 336 0.82 8.79 13.72
CA ASN A 336 1.37 7.57 14.31
C ASN A 336 2.15 7.85 15.60
N GLN A 337 3.06 8.82 15.59
CA GLN A 337 3.82 9.25 16.78
C GLN A 337 2.90 9.69 17.93
N ALA A 338 1.90 10.55 17.66
CA ALA A 338 0.97 11.03 18.67
C ALA A 338 0.09 9.90 19.25
N ALA A 339 -0.18 8.85 18.49
CA ALA A 339 -0.87 7.66 18.97
C ALA A 339 0.02 6.79 19.87
N LEU A 340 1.30 6.61 19.51
CA LEU A 340 2.30 5.92 20.33
C LEU A 340 2.50 6.62 21.68
N GLU A 341 2.62 7.94 21.66
CA GLU A 341 2.73 8.80 22.85
C GLU A 341 1.48 8.75 23.73
N LYS A 342 0.29 8.88 23.14
CA LYS A 342 -0.98 8.92 23.89
C LYS A 342 -1.33 7.60 24.58
N TYR A 343 -1.09 6.47 23.92
CA TYR A 343 -1.56 5.16 24.39
C TYR A 343 -0.48 4.29 25.04
N GLU A 344 0.80 4.68 24.93
CA GLU A 344 1.97 3.94 25.44
C GLU A 344 1.89 2.41 25.24
N PRO A 345 1.58 1.93 24.03
CA PRO A 345 1.22 0.53 23.80
C PRO A 345 2.42 -0.40 23.97
N SER A 346 2.21 -1.54 24.62
CA SER A 346 3.24 -2.60 24.68
C SER A 346 3.34 -3.42 23.41
N ILE A 347 2.23 -3.55 22.67
CA ILE A 347 2.14 -4.30 21.41
C ILE A 347 1.53 -3.39 20.35
N VAL A 348 2.20 -3.28 19.20
CA VAL A 348 1.75 -2.47 18.05
C VAL A 348 1.52 -3.36 16.83
N LEU A 349 0.31 -3.35 16.28
CA LEU A 349 0.03 -3.89 14.95
C LEU A 349 0.24 -2.78 13.92
N PHE A 350 0.70 -3.12 12.71
CA PHE A 350 0.71 -2.17 11.62
C PHE A 350 0.68 -2.83 10.23
N SER A 351 0.20 -2.06 9.26
CA SER A 351 0.14 -2.37 7.84
C SER A 351 0.59 -1.15 7.02
N ASP A 352 0.67 -1.28 5.69
CA ASP A 352 0.95 -0.19 4.76
C ASP A 352 2.29 0.52 4.98
N MET A 353 3.40 -0.23 5.00
CA MET A 353 4.71 0.40 4.87
C MET A 353 4.87 1.04 3.50
N ILE A 354 5.06 2.35 3.44
CA ILE A 354 5.39 3.06 2.19
C ILE A 354 6.77 2.59 1.71
N MET A 355 6.87 2.26 0.42
CA MET A 355 8.10 1.86 -0.28
C MET A 355 9.26 2.82 0.01
N ASN A 356 10.45 2.28 0.27
CA ASN A 356 11.68 3.03 0.56
C ASN A 356 11.61 3.99 1.78
N SER A 357 10.65 3.78 2.70
CA SER A 357 10.56 4.52 3.97
C SER A 357 10.70 3.59 5.17
N ASP A 358 11.16 4.10 6.33
CA ASP A 358 11.16 3.33 7.59
C ASP A 358 10.10 3.86 8.58
N PRO A 359 8.82 3.50 8.41
CA PRO A 359 7.75 3.91 9.32
C PRO A 359 7.84 3.20 10.68
N THR A 360 8.74 2.23 10.85
CA THR A 360 8.94 1.52 12.12
C THR A 360 9.88 2.26 13.08
N SER A 361 10.68 3.21 12.59
CA SER A 361 11.57 4.06 13.40
C SER A 361 10.88 4.63 14.66
N GLN A 362 9.75 5.34 14.48
CA GLN A 362 8.91 5.86 15.58
C GLN A 362 8.43 4.76 16.56
N ILE A 363 8.09 3.57 16.05
CA ILE A 363 7.59 2.45 16.87
C ILE A 363 8.70 1.89 17.77
N ARG A 364 9.92 1.79 17.24
CA ARG A 364 11.09 1.28 17.97
C ARG A 364 11.63 2.26 19.00
N GLN A 365 11.60 3.55 18.67
CA GLN A 365 11.97 4.66 19.55
C GLN A 365 11.01 4.79 20.74
N GLN A 366 9.74 4.40 20.59
CA GLN A 366 8.79 4.42 21.70
C GLN A 366 9.14 3.36 22.77
N GLY A 367 9.59 3.84 23.93
CA GLY A 367 10.17 3.00 25.00
C GLY A 367 9.19 1.98 25.61
N SER A 368 7.89 2.27 25.61
CA SER A 368 6.84 1.34 26.05
C SER A 368 6.59 0.18 25.10
N VAL A 369 6.94 0.30 23.81
CA VAL A 369 6.74 -0.78 22.83
C VAL A 369 7.73 -1.92 23.10
N ARG A 370 7.17 -3.09 23.45
CA ARG A 370 7.90 -4.34 23.66
C ARG A 370 7.84 -5.25 22.44
N GLU A 371 6.80 -5.12 21.62
CA GLU A 371 6.64 -5.90 20.39
C GLU A 371 5.88 -5.11 19.31
N TYR A 372 6.24 -5.27 18.04
CA TYR A 372 5.45 -4.75 16.93
C TYR A 372 5.39 -5.73 15.74
N MET A 373 4.20 -5.85 15.13
CA MET A 373 3.84 -6.88 14.16
C MET A 373 3.37 -6.27 12.84
N TYR A 374 4.03 -6.63 11.74
CA TYR A 374 3.66 -6.23 10.39
C TYR A 374 2.77 -7.26 9.68
N PHE A 375 1.77 -6.77 8.96
CA PHE A 375 0.91 -7.54 8.08
C PHE A 375 0.98 -6.97 6.65
N GLY A 376 1.73 -7.62 5.76
CA GLY A 376 1.94 -7.19 4.39
C GLY A 376 2.91 -8.12 3.65
N VAL A 377 3.76 -7.56 2.80
CA VAL A 377 4.78 -8.23 1.98
C VAL A 377 6.17 -8.00 2.59
N PRO A 378 6.53 -8.69 3.69
CA PRO A 378 7.78 -8.43 4.38
C PRO A 378 8.98 -8.84 3.55
N ASP A 379 10.15 -8.26 3.86
CA ASP A 379 11.41 -8.64 3.23
C ASP A 379 11.35 -8.49 1.68
N SER A 380 10.64 -7.45 1.21
CA SER A 380 10.44 -7.11 -0.21
C SER A 380 11.08 -5.76 -0.58
N TYR A 381 10.99 -5.38 -1.86
CA TYR A 381 11.38 -4.04 -2.34
C TYR A 381 10.19 -3.05 -2.36
N CYS A 382 8.94 -3.53 -2.38
CA CYS A 382 7.76 -2.69 -2.54
C CYS A 382 7.19 -2.11 -1.23
N GLU A 383 7.58 -2.65 -0.07
CA GLU A 383 7.09 -2.22 1.25
C GLU A 383 8.24 -1.99 2.23
N GLY A 384 8.33 -0.77 2.78
CA GLY A 384 9.36 -0.38 3.75
C GLY A 384 10.74 -0.09 3.14
N HIS A 385 11.75 0.10 3.99
CA HIS A 385 13.13 0.40 3.57
C HIS A 385 14.05 -0.81 3.79
N GLY A 386 14.71 -1.26 2.71
CA GLY A 386 15.57 -2.45 2.69
C GLY A 386 16.55 -2.57 3.87
N TRP A 387 17.39 -1.56 4.11
CA TRP A 387 18.28 -1.57 5.29
C TRP A 387 17.57 -1.23 6.60
N ASN A 388 17.05 0.00 6.73
CA ASN A 388 16.55 0.55 7.99
C ASN A 388 15.39 -0.25 8.62
N THR A 389 14.47 -0.79 7.82
CA THR A 389 13.34 -1.61 8.29
C THR A 389 13.68 -3.10 8.32
N TRP A 390 14.17 -3.66 7.21
CA TRP A 390 14.31 -5.11 7.04
C TRP A 390 15.67 -5.68 7.44
N GLY A 391 16.72 -4.85 7.53
CA GLY A 391 18.09 -5.25 7.84
C GLY A 391 18.84 -5.88 6.66
N TYR A 392 18.42 -5.61 5.42
CA TYR A 392 19.04 -6.17 4.22
C TYR A 392 20.36 -5.49 3.86
N PHE A 393 21.47 -6.16 4.14
CA PHE A 393 22.83 -5.66 3.90
C PHE A 393 23.10 -5.25 2.44
N LYS A 394 22.41 -5.84 1.45
CA LYS A 394 22.48 -5.45 0.03
C LYS A 394 21.96 -4.03 -0.27
N TYR A 395 21.14 -3.46 0.63
CA TYR A 395 20.60 -2.11 0.55
C TYR A 395 21.19 -1.17 1.61
N ARG A 396 22.32 -1.54 2.22
CA ARG A 396 23.02 -0.73 3.23
C ARG A 396 23.82 0.39 2.56
N GLU A 397 23.57 1.63 2.98
CA GLU A 397 24.30 2.80 2.50
C GLU A 397 25.78 2.77 2.92
N ARG A 398 26.69 3.22 2.03
CA ARG A 398 28.13 3.27 2.32
C ARG A 398 28.39 4.25 3.47
N GLY A 399 29.11 3.80 4.49
CA GLY A 399 29.39 4.58 5.70
C GLY A 399 28.35 4.43 6.82
N SER A 400 27.20 3.79 6.57
CA SER A 400 26.24 3.45 7.63
C SER A 400 26.71 2.25 8.46
N ASP A 401 26.28 2.20 9.71
CA ASP A 401 26.56 1.12 10.68
C ASP A 401 26.30 -0.28 10.11
N HIS A 402 27.11 -1.25 10.51
CA HIS A 402 26.97 -2.66 10.12
C HIS A 402 25.81 -3.37 10.85
N VAL A 403 25.30 -2.81 11.95
CA VAL A 403 24.16 -3.33 12.70
C VAL A 403 22.84 -2.72 12.19
N PRO A 404 21.85 -3.54 11.78
CA PRO A 404 20.51 -3.07 11.43
C PRO A 404 19.86 -2.27 12.56
N ALA A 405 19.12 -1.22 12.20
CA ALA A 405 18.53 -0.27 13.16
C ALA A 405 17.71 -0.97 14.26
N TYR A 406 16.84 -1.92 13.89
CA TYR A 406 16.04 -2.67 14.88
C TYR A 406 16.88 -3.49 15.87
N ILE A 407 18.06 -4.00 15.49
CA ILE A 407 18.95 -4.73 16.40
C ILE A 407 19.64 -3.75 17.36
N ARG A 408 20.11 -2.62 16.84
CA ARG A 408 20.71 -1.51 17.63
C ARG A 408 19.72 -0.99 18.68
N GLU A 409 18.44 -0.94 18.32
CA GLU A 409 17.33 -0.47 19.16
C GLU A 409 16.73 -1.59 20.05
N GLY A 410 17.36 -2.76 20.12
CA GLY A 410 17.09 -3.82 21.10
C GLY A 410 16.06 -4.88 20.71
N PHE A 411 15.58 -4.88 19.45
CA PHE A 411 14.61 -5.84 18.92
C PHE A 411 15.26 -6.97 18.12
N GLY A 412 14.64 -8.16 18.13
CA GLY A 412 14.92 -9.24 17.18
C GLY A 412 13.75 -9.44 16.22
N LYS A 413 14.03 -9.51 14.90
CA LYS A 413 13.04 -9.80 13.84
C LYS A 413 12.72 -11.30 13.79
N VAL A 414 11.44 -11.66 13.79
CA VAL A 414 10.94 -13.05 13.78
C VAL A 414 9.74 -13.17 12.82
N THR A 415 9.89 -13.97 11.77
CA THR A 415 8.78 -14.37 10.89
C THR A 415 7.84 -15.33 11.63
N LEU A 416 6.53 -15.24 11.40
CA LEU A 416 5.51 -16.06 12.07
C LEU A 416 4.73 -16.95 11.08
N PRO A 417 5.33 -18.00 10.47
CA PRO A 417 4.67 -18.83 9.45
C PRO A 417 3.33 -19.48 9.86
N HIS A 418 3.11 -19.67 11.16
CA HIS A 418 1.86 -20.18 11.70
C HIS A 418 0.68 -19.20 11.57
N LEU A 419 0.96 -17.90 11.44
CA LEU A 419 0.00 -16.86 11.11
C LEU A 419 0.01 -16.58 9.60
N SER A 420 1.20 -16.43 9.00
CA SER A 420 1.39 -16.12 7.57
C SER A 420 0.65 -17.07 6.64
N ARG A 421 0.55 -18.36 7.01
CA ARG A 421 -0.15 -19.38 6.22
C ARG A 421 -1.62 -19.05 5.94
N TRP A 422 -2.29 -18.31 6.81
CA TRP A 422 -3.71 -17.99 6.68
C TRP A 422 -3.96 -16.65 5.97
N MET A 423 -2.91 -15.92 5.62
CA MET A 423 -3.01 -14.67 4.86
C MET A 423 -3.37 -14.96 3.40
N VAL A 424 -4.28 -14.16 2.86
CA VAL A 424 -4.62 -14.09 1.43
C VAL A 424 -4.53 -12.62 1.02
N HIS A 425 -3.54 -12.28 0.21
CA HIS A 425 -3.13 -10.90 -0.09
C HIS A 425 -3.37 -10.55 -1.57
N LYS A 426 -3.58 -9.27 -1.87
CA LYS A 426 -3.80 -8.72 -3.22
C LYS A 426 -2.73 -9.07 -4.29
N LEU A 427 -1.60 -9.64 -3.89
CA LEU A 427 -0.52 -10.10 -4.78
C LEU A 427 -0.43 -11.63 -4.91
N ASP A 428 -1.34 -12.38 -4.27
CA ASP A 428 -1.43 -13.83 -4.42
C ASP A 428 -2.22 -14.20 -5.70
N SER A 429 -1.82 -15.26 -6.37
CA SER A 429 -2.42 -15.77 -7.61
C SER A 429 -2.13 -17.27 -7.79
N ASP A 430 -2.74 -17.92 -8.78
CA ASP A 430 -2.41 -19.31 -9.13
C ASP A 430 -0.95 -19.49 -9.61
N MET A 431 -0.26 -18.39 -9.97
CA MET A 431 1.19 -18.40 -10.28
C MET A 431 2.03 -18.37 -9.02
N GLN A 432 1.59 -17.63 -7.98
CA GLN A 432 2.36 -17.44 -6.76
C GLN A 432 1.45 -17.16 -5.55
N MET A 433 1.48 -18.05 -4.56
CA MET A 433 0.78 -17.93 -3.28
C MET A 433 1.77 -17.68 -2.14
N GLY A 434 1.33 -17.00 -1.09
CA GLY A 434 2.12 -16.75 0.11
C GLY A 434 3.08 -15.56 -0.04
N ASN A 435 2.75 -14.61 -0.91
CA ASN A 435 3.52 -13.38 -1.11
C ASN A 435 3.49 -12.48 0.12
N ALA A 436 2.43 -12.55 0.93
CA ALA A 436 2.36 -11.91 2.23
C ALA A 436 2.80 -12.82 3.40
N ALA A 437 3.29 -12.20 4.47
CA ALA A 437 3.62 -12.87 5.72
C ALA A 437 3.52 -11.93 6.92
N VAL A 438 3.29 -12.51 8.11
CA VAL A 438 3.37 -11.80 9.39
C VAL A 438 4.81 -11.84 9.89
N THR A 439 5.38 -10.67 10.19
CA THR A 439 6.71 -10.52 10.80
C THR A 439 6.58 -9.69 12.06
N SER A 440 7.09 -10.21 13.18
CA SER A 440 7.16 -9.50 14.46
C SER A 440 8.60 -9.05 14.75
N TRP A 441 8.75 -7.94 15.46
CA TRP A 441 10.00 -7.49 16.05
C TRP A 441 9.80 -7.36 17.56
N ILE A 442 10.61 -8.07 18.31
CA ILE A 442 10.38 -8.32 19.74
C ILE A 442 11.57 -7.82 20.55
N ARG A 443 11.34 -6.92 21.51
CA ARG A 443 12.37 -6.33 22.37
C ARG A 443 12.84 -7.36 23.41
N LYS A 444 14.14 -7.40 23.70
CA LYS A 444 14.66 -8.19 24.84
C LYS A 444 14.03 -7.68 26.15
N PRO A 445 13.69 -8.56 27.12
CA PRO A 445 13.95 -10.01 27.15
C PRO A 445 12.84 -10.89 26.53
N LEU A 446 11.75 -10.33 25.99
CA LEU A 446 10.56 -11.10 25.55
C LEU A 446 10.75 -11.92 24.26
N LEU A 447 11.99 -12.03 23.74
CA LEU A 447 12.29 -12.80 22.54
C LEU A 447 12.00 -14.30 22.77
N PRO A 448 11.20 -14.94 21.90
CA PRO A 448 10.86 -16.36 22.03
C PRO A 448 12.09 -17.26 21.82
N GLY A 449 12.20 -18.29 22.65
CA GLY A 449 13.35 -19.21 22.62
C GLY A 449 13.46 -20.04 21.33
N PRO A 450 14.60 -20.72 21.13
CA PRO A 450 14.84 -21.54 19.93
C PRO A 450 13.77 -22.62 19.69
N ARG A 451 13.25 -23.25 20.75
CA ARG A 451 12.18 -24.26 20.65
C ARG A 451 10.87 -23.69 20.09
N THR A 452 10.45 -22.52 20.58
CA THR A 452 9.22 -21.85 20.16
C THR A 452 9.33 -21.36 18.71
N THR A 453 10.43 -20.68 18.37
CA THR A 453 10.69 -20.20 17.01
C THR A 453 10.86 -21.34 16.00
N TRP A 454 11.42 -22.49 16.41
CA TRP A 454 11.45 -23.71 15.59
C TRP A 454 10.04 -24.27 15.35
N GLY A 455 9.19 -24.38 16.38
CA GLY A 455 7.79 -24.82 16.22
C GLY A 455 6.99 -23.95 15.26
N TRP A 456 7.15 -22.63 15.34
CA TRP A 456 6.57 -21.68 14.39
C TRP A 456 7.09 -21.88 12.96
N ARG A 457 8.39 -22.13 12.78
CA ARG A 457 9.00 -22.43 11.46
C ARG A 457 8.48 -23.73 10.86
N VAL A 458 8.39 -24.80 11.64
CA VAL A 458 7.89 -26.13 11.19
C VAL A 458 6.43 -26.06 10.75
N THR A 459 5.62 -25.16 11.32
CA THR A 459 4.20 -24.98 10.96
C THR A 459 3.96 -24.58 9.50
N ARG A 460 4.98 -24.10 8.76
CA ARG A 460 4.90 -23.92 7.31
C ARG A 460 4.65 -25.23 6.54
N PHE A 461 5.20 -26.33 7.05
CA PHE A 461 5.17 -27.66 6.45
C PHE A 461 3.96 -28.51 6.89
N LYS A 462 3.22 -28.09 7.92
CA LYS A 462 1.91 -28.71 8.20
C LYS A 462 1.02 -28.49 6.98
N PRO A 463 0.38 -29.52 6.40
CA PRO A 463 -0.49 -29.31 5.25
C PRO A 463 -1.64 -28.34 5.57
N PHE A 464 -2.28 -27.82 4.53
CA PHE A 464 -3.65 -27.32 4.67
C PHE A 464 -4.59 -28.50 4.47
N PHE A 465 -4.88 -29.21 5.55
CA PHE A 465 -6.05 -30.10 5.63
C PHE A 465 -7.28 -29.22 5.86
#